data_AF-A0A6V7BTK7-F1
#
_entry.id   AF-A0A6V7BTK7-F1
#
_cell.length_a   1.000
_cell.length_b   1.000
_cell.length_c   1.000
_cell.angle_alpha   90.00
_cell.angle_beta   90.00
_cell.angle_gamma   90.00
#
_symmetry.space_group_name_H-M   'P 1'
#
loop_
_entity.id
_entity.type
_entity.pdbx_description
1 polymer ?
#
loop_
_entity_poly.entity_id
_entity_poly.type
_entity_poly.pdbx_seq_one_letter_code
_entity_poly.pdbx_strand_id
1 'polypeptide(L)'
;MLLQMQEMAHTLLNTIGPILNNKALDAVHNSALELLTHMSECALGNRAVGGRDDIDKKMNRIQNRIAKHYANPEAAAPPVEGIEHYAGHPMFKQMRRLAADVDLEIRVAMAGGDAKFLQFTEGLILDSDLAAQVANLVSGVEETYDAPSEDHARRIQNLLKKLTEGVALSGGLFDIVRPLRKDPVALADALHTLVRRYPRLGNNPNWRKPD
;
A
#
# COMPACT_ATOMS: atom_id res chain seq x y z
N MET A 1 -1.53 3.30 -18.80
CA MET A 1 -0.80 2.12 -18.28
C MET A 1 -0.59 2.19 -16.78
N LEU A 2 0.04 3.24 -16.23
CA LEU A 2 0.21 3.40 -14.77
C LEU A 2 -1.10 3.30 -13.98
N LEU A 3 -2.12 4.12 -14.29
CA LEU A 3 -3.44 4.05 -13.63
C LEU A 3 -4.12 2.66 -13.74
N GLN A 4 -3.91 1.95 -14.84
CA GLN A 4 -4.45 0.60 -15.00
C GLN A 4 -3.68 -0.41 -14.12
N MET A 5 -2.37 -0.22 -13.96
CA MET A 5 -1.55 -1.04 -13.07
C MET A 5 -1.96 -0.89 -11.61
N GLN A 6 -2.37 0.30 -11.20
CA GLN A 6 -3.01 0.54 -9.91
C GLN A 6 -4.27 -0.32 -9.75
N GLU A 7 -5.22 -0.21 -10.67
CA GLU A 7 -6.47 -0.99 -10.63
C GLU A 7 -6.20 -2.51 -10.59
N MET A 8 -5.22 -2.98 -11.37
CA MET A 8 -4.82 -4.40 -11.40
C MET A 8 -4.16 -4.86 -10.10
N ALA A 9 -3.32 -4.02 -9.47
CA ALA A 9 -2.69 -4.32 -8.19
C ALA A 9 -3.75 -4.52 -7.08
N HIS A 10 -4.73 -3.62 -7.01
CA HIS A 10 -5.86 -3.72 -6.07
C HIS A 10 -6.74 -4.93 -6.37
N THR A 11 -7.05 -5.18 -7.65
CA THR A 11 -7.82 -6.36 -8.07
C THR A 11 -7.14 -7.65 -7.65
N LEU A 12 -5.81 -7.74 -7.83
CA LEU A 12 -5.03 -8.91 -7.46
C LEU A 12 -5.01 -9.11 -5.94
N LEU A 13 -4.81 -8.04 -5.17
CA LEU A 13 -4.85 -8.09 -3.70
C LEU A 13 -6.20 -8.60 -3.19
N ASN A 14 -7.30 -8.06 -3.72
CA ASN A 14 -8.66 -8.44 -3.34
C ASN A 14 -9.03 -9.86 -3.77
N THR A 15 -8.46 -10.34 -4.88
CA THR A 15 -8.68 -11.72 -5.36
C THR A 15 -7.96 -12.74 -4.48
N ILE A 16 -6.78 -12.40 -3.97
CA ILE A 16 -5.92 -13.35 -3.23
C ILE A 16 -6.22 -13.36 -1.74
N GLY A 17 -6.52 -12.21 -1.12
CA GLY A 17 -6.79 -12.11 0.32
C GLY A 17 -7.69 -13.22 0.87
N PRO A 18 -8.90 -13.41 0.31
CA PRO A 18 -9.87 -14.42 0.74
C PRO A 18 -9.40 -15.89 0.67
N ILE A 19 -8.33 -16.19 -0.07
CA ILE A 19 -7.87 -17.57 -0.29
C ILE A 19 -6.53 -17.88 0.40
N LEU A 20 -5.90 -16.91 1.07
CA LEU A 20 -4.54 -17.06 1.60
C LEU A 20 -4.35 -18.20 2.61
N ASN A 21 -5.42 -18.59 3.32
CA ASN A 21 -5.36 -19.70 4.27
C ASN A 21 -5.47 -21.08 3.59
N ASN A 22 -5.71 -21.14 2.28
CA ASN A 22 -5.84 -22.38 1.52
C ASN A 22 -4.48 -22.83 0.95
N LYS A 23 -3.82 -23.76 1.64
CA LYS A 23 -2.51 -24.31 1.24
C LYS A 23 -2.51 -24.96 -0.15
N ALA A 24 -3.64 -25.45 -0.63
CA ALA A 24 -3.73 -26.03 -1.98
C ALA A 24 -3.51 -24.97 -3.10
N LEU A 25 -3.59 -23.69 -2.74
CA LEU A 25 -3.40 -22.55 -3.63
C LEU A 25 -2.06 -21.83 -3.43
N ASP A 26 -1.09 -22.39 -2.70
CA ASP A 26 0.23 -21.77 -2.46
C ASP A 26 0.95 -21.35 -3.76
N ALA A 27 0.86 -22.17 -4.81
CA ALA A 27 1.42 -21.80 -6.12
C ALA A 27 0.75 -20.57 -6.74
N VAL A 28 -0.55 -20.37 -6.47
CA VAL A 28 -1.31 -19.19 -6.89
C VAL A 28 -0.91 -17.98 -6.05
N HIS A 29 -0.77 -18.16 -4.73
CA HIS A 29 -0.30 -17.12 -3.82
C HIS A 29 1.07 -16.57 -4.25
N ASN A 30 2.03 -17.45 -4.54
CA ASN A 30 3.36 -17.08 -5.03
C ASN A 30 3.30 -16.38 -6.40
N SER A 31 2.48 -16.90 -7.33
CA SER A 31 2.30 -16.26 -8.65
C SER A 31 1.75 -14.84 -8.54
N ALA A 32 0.83 -14.61 -7.59
CA ALA A 32 0.29 -13.27 -7.34
C ALA A 32 1.33 -12.35 -6.69
N LEU A 33 2.12 -12.86 -5.76
CA LEU A 33 3.18 -12.07 -5.12
C LEU A 33 4.22 -11.63 -6.15
N GLU A 34 4.64 -12.53 -7.03
CA GLU A 34 5.55 -12.23 -8.14
C GLU A 34 4.98 -11.18 -9.09
N LEU A 35 3.69 -11.29 -9.43
CA LEU A 35 3.04 -10.33 -10.32
C LEU A 35 2.94 -8.94 -9.68
N LEU A 36 2.57 -8.86 -8.41
CA LEU A 36 2.47 -7.59 -7.68
C LEU A 36 3.85 -6.96 -7.44
N THR A 37 4.88 -7.78 -7.19
CA THR A 37 6.28 -7.35 -7.12
C THR A 37 6.71 -6.75 -8.46
N HIS A 38 6.40 -7.43 -9.56
CA HIS A 38 6.69 -6.92 -10.90
C HIS A 38 6.00 -5.58 -11.19
N MET A 39 4.72 -5.42 -10.81
CA MET A 39 4.01 -4.15 -10.95
C MET A 39 4.69 -3.04 -10.12
N SER A 40 5.06 -3.33 -8.88
CA SER A 40 5.79 -2.39 -8.01
C SER A 40 7.13 -1.98 -8.62
N GLU A 41 7.93 -2.92 -9.12
CA GLU A 41 9.20 -2.64 -9.81
C GLU A 41 9.01 -1.75 -11.04
N CYS A 42 7.93 -1.97 -11.80
CA CYS A 42 7.59 -1.15 -12.97
C CYS A 42 7.19 0.27 -12.55
N ALA A 43 6.36 0.41 -11.50
CA ALA A 43 5.93 1.70 -10.98
C ALA A 43 7.12 2.52 -10.44
N LEU A 44 8.06 1.85 -9.75
CA LEU A 44 9.30 2.44 -9.23
C LEU A 44 10.34 2.78 -10.31
N GLY A 45 10.09 2.43 -11.58
CA GLY A 45 11.04 2.62 -12.67
C GLY A 45 12.28 1.71 -12.60
N ASN A 46 12.29 0.73 -11.69
CA ASN A 46 13.36 -0.26 -11.57
C ASN A 46 13.33 -1.30 -12.70
N ARG A 47 12.19 -1.38 -13.40
CA ARG A 47 11.98 -2.30 -14.50
C ARG A 47 11.19 -1.59 -15.60
N ALA A 48 11.54 -1.88 -16.86
CA ALA A 48 10.72 -1.44 -17.98
C ALA A 48 9.32 -2.03 -17.84
N VAL A 49 8.31 -1.18 -18.02
CA VAL A 49 6.92 -1.65 -18.08
C VAL A 49 6.84 -2.59 -19.28
N GLY A 50 6.69 -3.89 -19.02
CA GLY A 50 6.42 -4.87 -20.07
C GLY A 50 5.13 -4.51 -20.83
N GLY A 51 4.85 -5.18 -21.94
CA GLY A 51 3.58 -4.99 -22.63
C GLY A 51 2.42 -5.27 -21.67
N ARG A 52 1.42 -4.38 -21.63
CA ARG A 52 0.17 -4.53 -20.86
C ARG A 52 -0.40 -5.95 -20.94
N ASP A 53 -0.37 -6.53 -22.13
CA ASP A 53 -0.85 -7.88 -22.42
C ASP A 53 -0.22 -8.96 -21.52
N ASP A 54 1.01 -8.78 -21.06
CA ASP A 54 1.70 -9.77 -20.23
C ASP A 54 1.20 -9.75 -18.79
N ILE A 55 0.88 -8.56 -18.26
CA ILE A 55 0.28 -8.40 -16.93
C ILE A 55 -1.15 -8.95 -16.94
N ASP A 56 -1.95 -8.55 -17.94
CA ASP A 56 -3.33 -9.02 -18.11
C ASP A 56 -3.39 -10.55 -18.26
N LYS A 57 -2.49 -11.15 -19.07
CA LYS A 57 -2.38 -12.61 -19.22
C LYS A 57 -2.05 -13.31 -17.90
N LYS A 58 -1.13 -12.76 -17.10
CA LYS A 58 -0.78 -13.35 -15.80
C LYS A 58 -1.92 -13.26 -14.80
N MET A 59 -2.62 -12.13 -14.75
CA MET A 59 -3.80 -11.95 -13.89
C MET A 59 -4.92 -12.92 -14.26
N ASN A 60 -5.23 -13.06 -15.56
CA ASN A 60 -6.22 -14.03 -16.05
C ASN A 60 -5.84 -15.48 -15.72
N ARG A 61 -4.55 -15.84 -15.79
CA ARG A 61 -4.08 -17.18 -15.39
C ARG A 61 -4.30 -17.45 -13.90
N ILE A 62 -4.06 -16.46 -13.04
CA ILE A 62 -4.30 -16.55 -11.59
C ILE A 62 -5.78 -16.76 -11.33
N GLN A 63 -6.64 -15.90 -11.88
CA GLN A 63 -8.10 -16.00 -11.72
C GLN A 63 -8.65 -17.35 -12.21
N ASN A 64 -8.20 -17.83 -13.37
CA ASN A 64 -8.62 -19.13 -13.90
C ASN A 64 -8.16 -20.30 -13.02
N ARG A 65 -6.97 -20.23 -12.40
CA ARG A 65 -6.51 -21.28 -11.47
C ARG A 65 -7.36 -21.33 -10.21
N ILE A 66 -7.74 -20.18 -9.66
CA ILE A 66 -8.64 -20.07 -8.51
C ILE A 66 -10.02 -20.63 -8.87
N ALA A 67 -10.60 -20.17 -9.98
CA ALA A 67 -11.91 -20.63 -10.44
C ALA A 67 -11.93 -22.14 -10.67
N LYS A 68 -10.89 -22.70 -11.31
CA LYS A 68 -10.78 -24.15 -11.53
C LYS A 68 -10.66 -24.94 -10.23
N HIS A 69 -9.94 -24.41 -9.23
CA HIS A 69 -9.84 -25.07 -7.93
C HIS A 69 -11.22 -25.20 -7.28
N TYR A 70 -11.97 -24.10 -7.20
CA TYR A 70 -13.28 -24.08 -6.55
C TYR A 70 -14.43 -24.67 -7.38
N ALA A 71 -14.20 -24.95 -8.66
CA ALA A 71 -15.14 -25.73 -9.48
C ALA A 71 -15.14 -27.24 -9.12
N ASN A 72 -14.14 -27.72 -8.38
CA ASN A 72 -14.07 -29.11 -7.93
C ASN A 72 -14.95 -29.32 -6.68
N PRO A 73 -15.89 -30.29 -6.67
CA PRO A 73 -16.70 -30.61 -5.49
C PRO A 73 -15.90 -31.00 -4.24
N GLU A 74 -14.68 -31.49 -4.43
CA GLU A 74 -13.76 -31.88 -3.35
C GLU A 74 -12.77 -30.78 -2.95
N ALA A 75 -12.94 -29.56 -3.47
CA ALA A 75 -12.07 -28.44 -3.14
C ALA A 75 -12.07 -28.17 -1.62
N ALA A 76 -10.93 -27.71 -1.12
CA ALA A 76 -10.79 -27.26 0.27
C ALA A 76 -11.75 -26.08 0.57
N ALA A 77 -11.79 -25.67 1.84
CA ALA A 77 -12.70 -24.64 2.35
C ALA A 77 -12.86 -23.44 1.38
N PRO A 78 -14.10 -22.94 1.20
CA PRO A 78 -14.39 -21.82 0.30
C PRO A 78 -13.59 -20.58 0.70
N PRO A 79 -13.43 -19.60 -0.22
CA PRO A 79 -12.82 -18.32 0.12
C PRO A 79 -13.50 -17.72 1.35
N VAL A 80 -12.71 -17.18 2.26
CA VAL A 80 -13.23 -16.55 3.48
C VAL A 80 -13.67 -15.12 3.19
N GLU A 81 -14.89 -14.77 3.58
CA GLU A 81 -15.39 -13.40 3.53
C GLU A 81 -14.86 -12.60 4.74
N GLY A 82 -14.63 -11.30 4.56
CA GLY A 82 -14.12 -10.41 5.62
C GLY A 82 -12.59 -10.33 5.67
N ILE A 83 -12.06 -9.09 5.69
CA ILE A 83 -10.62 -8.83 5.67
C ILE A 83 -9.92 -9.26 6.97
N GLU A 84 -10.65 -9.23 8.08
CA GLU A 84 -10.21 -9.65 9.42
C GLU A 84 -9.64 -11.08 9.45
N HIS A 85 -10.10 -11.97 8.57
CA HIS A 85 -9.67 -13.35 8.51
C HIS A 85 -8.28 -13.56 7.87
N TYR A 86 -7.77 -12.57 7.13
CA TYR A 86 -6.50 -12.67 6.42
C TYR A 86 -5.61 -11.43 6.53
N ALA A 87 -6.08 -10.34 7.14
CA ALA A 87 -5.32 -9.10 7.35
C ALA A 87 -4.00 -9.34 8.08
N GLY A 88 -3.99 -10.25 9.06
CA GLY A 88 -2.81 -10.64 9.81
C GLY A 88 -1.82 -11.54 9.05
N HIS A 89 -2.22 -12.12 7.92
CA HIS A 89 -1.41 -13.09 7.19
C HIS A 89 -0.13 -12.42 6.62
N PRO A 90 1.08 -12.97 6.86
CA PRO A 90 2.33 -12.32 6.46
C PRO A 90 2.40 -11.98 4.96
N MET A 91 1.89 -12.88 4.11
CA MET A 91 1.86 -12.64 2.68
C MET A 91 0.86 -11.54 2.28
N PHE A 92 -0.27 -11.43 2.97
CA PHE A 92 -1.22 -10.35 2.72
C PHE A 92 -0.59 -9.00 3.05
N LYS A 93 0.07 -8.91 4.21
CA LYS A 93 0.82 -7.71 4.63
C LYS A 93 1.86 -7.32 3.58
N GLN A 94 2.60 -8.29 3.03
CA GLN A 94 3.57 -8.04 1.97
C GLN A 94 2.92 -7.55 0.67
N MET A 95 1.85 -8.20 0.20
CA MET A 95 1.15 -7.79 -1.01
C MET A 95 0.55 -6.38 -0.87
N ARG A 96 -0.09 -6.11 0.26
CA ARG A 96 -0.65 -4.80 0.59
C ARG A 96 0.40 -3.69 0.54
N ARG A 97 1.61 -3.96 1.06
CA ARG A 97 2.75 -3.03 0.95
C ARG A 97 3.15 -2.74 -0.50
N LEU A 98 3.21 -3.77 -1.35
CA LEU A 98 3.56 -3.62 -2.78
C LEU A 98 2.50 -2.82 -3.55
N ALA A 99 1.22 -3.06 -3.26
CA ALA A 99 0.12 -2.29 -3.86
C ALA A 99 0.20 -0.80 -3.45
N ALA A 100 0.51 -0.52 -2.18
CA ALA A 100 0.71 0.85 -1.72
C ALA A 100 1.93 1.54 -2.37
N ASP A 101 3.02 0.81 -2.65
CA ASP A 101 4.17 1.35 -3.42
C ASP A 101 3.74 1.73 -4.84
N VAL A 102 2.95 0.90 -5.51
CA VAL A 102 2.38 1.21 -6.84
C VAL A 102 1.54 2.48 -6.78
N ASP A 103 0.65 2.61 -5.80
CA ASP A 103 -0.19 3.79 -5.60
C ASP A 103 0.64 5.07 -5.43
N LEU A 104 1.70 5.02 -4.63
CA LEU A 104 2.56 6.18 -4.36
C LEU A 104 3.30 6.63 -5.63
N GLU A 105 3.97 5.73 -6.33
CA GLU A 105 4.78 6.10 -7.49
C GLU A 105 3.93 6.67 -8.64
N ILE A 106 2.70 6.17 -8.80
CA ILE A 106 1.76 6.71 -9.79
C ILE A 106 1.40 8.15 -9.44
N ARG A 107 1.15 8.46 -8.16
CA ARG A 107 0.88 9.83 -7.71
C ARG A 107 2.09 10.74 -7.90
N VAL A 108 3.29 10.26 -7.62
CA VAL A 108 4.54 10.99 -7.88
C VAL A 108 4.69 11.29 -9.37
N ALA A 109 4.44 10.30 -10.24
CA ALA A 109 4.49 10.48 -11.69
C ALA A 109 3.43 11.49 -12.18
N MET A 110 2.21 11.42 -11.66
CA MET A 110 1.13 12.35 -11.99
C MET A 110 1.44 13.80 -11.55
N ALA A 111 2.12 13.97 -10.41
CA ALA A 111 2.59 15.28 -9.97
C ALA A 111 3.71 15.84 -10.87
N GLY A 112 4.29 15.03 -11.77
CA GLY A 112 5.39 15.40 -12.64
C GLY A 112 6.76 15.14 -12.03
N GLY A 113 6.86 14.10 -11.21
CA GLY A 113 8.09 13.64 -10.56
C GLY A 113 8.26 14.19 -9.14
N ASP A 114 9.29 13.67 -8.46
CA ASP A 114 9.57 13.97 -7.05
C ASP A 114 9.59 15.47 -6.78
N ALA A 115 10.31 16.27 -7.59
CA ALA A 115 10.48 17.70 -7.35
C ALA A 115 9.15 18.46 -7.20
N LYS A 116 8.16 18.13 -8.03
CA LYS A 116 6.81 18.73 -7.96
C LYS A 116 5.97 18.09 -6.86
N PHE A 117 6.05 16.76 -6.71
CA PHE A 117 5.38 16.05 -5.62
C PHE A 117 5.82 16.58 -4.24
N LEU A 118 7.08 17.02 -4.10
CA LEU A 118 7.63 17.52 -2.86
C LEU A 118 7.39 19.01 -2.59
N GLN A 119 6.75 19.75 -3.50
CA GLN A 119 6.55 21.18 -3.35
C GLN A 119 5.67 21.48 -2.14
N PHE A 120 6.06 22.41 -1.26
CA PHE A 120 5.33 22.67 -0.03
C PHE A 120 3.92 23.24 -0.27
N THR A 121 2.98 22.80 0.57
CA THR A 121 1.59 23.25 0.65
C THR A 121 1.22 23.38 2.12
N GLU A 122 0.52 24.46 2.47
CA GLU A 122 0.04 24.73 3.83
C GLU A 122 -1.39 24.23 4.02
N GLY A 123 -1.72 23.77 5.23
CA GLY A 123 -3.09 23.48 5.63
C GLY A 123 -3.21 22.36 6.65
N LEU A 124 -4.21 22.49 7.53
CA LEU A 124 -4.63 21.45 8.46
C LEU A 124 -5.48 20.41 7.74
N ILE A 125 -5.16 19.13 7.91
CA ILE A 125 -5.78 18.04 7.13
C ILE A 125 -6.45 17.00 8.01
N LEU A 126 -5.89 16.72 9.19
CA LEU A 126 -6.32 15.61 10.04
C LEU A 126 -6.99 16.12 11.31
N ASP A 127 -8.09 15.48 11.64
CA ASP A 127 -8.72 15.55 12.95
C ASP A 127 -7.83 14.86 14.01
N SER A 128 -7.84 15.37 15.24
CA SER A 128 -7.02 14.84 16.33
C SER A 128 -7.35 13.39 16.68
N ASP A 129 -8.62 13.00 16.60
CA ASP A 129 -9.06 11.65 16.96
C ASP A 129 -8.60 10.64 15.90
N LEU A 130 -8.65 11.04 14.63
CA LEU A 130 -8.11 10.22 13.55
C LEU A 130 -6.58 10.07 13.67
N ALA A 131 -5.87 11.16 13.96
CA ALA A 131 -4.42 11.12 14.16
C ALA A 131 -4.04 10.22 15.34
N ALA A 132 -4.83 10.23 16.42
CA ALA A 132 -4.64 9.34 17.57
C ALA A 132 -4.86 7.87 17.21
N GLN A 133 -5.91 7.55 16.44
CA GLN A 133 -6.15 6.17 15.95
C GLN A 133 -4.97 5.67 15.10
N VAL A 134 -4.48 6.48 14.17
CA VAL A 134 -3.30 6.12 13.37
C VAL A 134 -2.05 5.97 14.22
N ALA A 135 -1.87 6.83 15.23
CA ALA A 135 -0.77 6.72 16.18
C ALA A 135 -0.81 5.40 16.96
N ASN A 136 -2.00 4.93 17.37
CA ASN A 136 -2.16 3.65 18.07
C ASN A 136 -1.81 2.45 17.18
N LEU A 137 -2.28 2.46 15.92
CA LEU A 137 -1.93 1.46 14.91
C LEU A 137 -0.42 1.36 14.74
N VAL A 138 0.26 2.48 14.46
CA VAL A 138 1.71 2.48 14.17
C VAL A 138 2.57 2.29 15.43
N SER A 139 1.99 2.40 16.62
CA SER A 139 2.69 2.10 17.88
C SER A 139 2.55 0.64 18.30
N GLY A 140 1.80 -0.17 17.54
CA GLY A 140 1.58 -1.59 17.84
C GLY A 140 0.62 -1.84 19.00
N VAL A 141 -0.21 -0.85 19.35
CA VAL A 141 -1.30 -1.04 20.34
C VAL A 141 -2.39 -1.96 19.76
N GLU A 142 -2.62 -1.90 18.44
CA GLU A 142 -3.54 -2.78 17.74
C GLU A 142 -2.79 -3.98 17.14
N GLU A 143 -3.04 -5.18 17.68
CA GLU A 143 -2.35 -6.43 17.28
C GLU A 143 -2.61 -6.86 15.82
N THR A 144 -3.67 -6.34 15.20
CA THR A 144 -4.07 -6.65 13.82
C THR A 144 -3.26 -5.85 12.79
N TYR A 145 -2.52 -4.84 13.22
CA TYR A 145 -1.71 -3.97 12.36
C TYR A 145 -0.22 -4.27 12.50
N ASP A 146 0.50 -4.31 11.37
CA ASP A 146 1.94 -4.59 11.37
C ASP A 146 2.73 -3.34 11.73
N ALA A 147 2.93 -3.15 13.04
CA ALA A 147 3.66 -2.00 13.56
C ALA A 147 5.09 -1.93 12.96
N PRO A 148 5.54 -0.74 12.54
CA PRO A 148 6.89 -0.56 12.03
C PRO A 148 7.93 -0.53 13.17
N SER A 149 9.21 -0.47 12.80
CA SER A 149 10.27 -0.21 13.78
C SER A 149 10.05 1.11 14.51
N GLU A 150 10.59 1.23 15.72
CA GLU A 150 10.42 2.41 16.59
C GLU A 150 10.80 3.73 15.89
N ASP A 151 11.92 3.77 15.17
CA ASP A 151 12.33 4.95 14.39
C ASP A 151 11.29 5.33 13.32
N HIS A 152 10.76 4.33 12.63
CA HIS A 152 9.79 4.51 11.57
C HIS A 152 8.43 4.94 12.14
N ALA A 153 7.99 4.34 13.25
CA ALA A 153 6.81 4.77 14.00
C ALA A 153 6.93 6.23 14.46
N ARG A 154 8.05 6.60 15.08
CA ARG A 154 8.35 7.96 15.53
C ARG A 154 8.26 8.98 14.38
N ARG A 155 8.74 8.62 13.20
CA ARG A 155 8.66 9.48 12.01
C ARG A 155 7.23 9.66 11.52
N ILE A 156 6.40 8.61 11.54
CA ILE A 156 4.97 8.70 11.23
C ILE A 156 4.27 9.60 12.25
N GLN A 157 4.53 9.42 13.54
CA GLN A 157 3.97 10.26 14.61
C GLN A 157 4.32 11.75 14.43
N ASN A 158 5.56 12.06 14.04
CA ASN A 158 5.95 13.42 13.71
C ASN A 158 5.18 14.01 12.52
N LEU A 159 4.85 13.19 11.52
CA LEU A 159 4.02 13.64 10.39
C LEU A 159 2.58 13.87 10.81
N LEU A 160 2.00 12.96 11.59
CA LEU A 160 0.65 13.11 12.15
C LEU A 160 0.53 14.43 12.92
N LYS A 161 1.50 14.73 13.79
CA LYS A 161 1.56 15.99 14.52
C LYS A 161 1.55 17.20 13.60
N LYS A 162 2.38 17.21 12.55
CA LYS A 162 2.40 18.33 11.58
C LYS A 162 1.09 18.48 10.81
N LEU A 163 0.45 17.35 10.46
CA LEU A 163 -0.84 17.31 9.76
C LEU A 163 -2.01 17.82 10.62
N THR A 164 -1.91 17.66 11.94
CA THR A 164 -2.86 18.21 12.92
C THR A 164 -2.56 19.65 13.33
N GLU A 165 -1.31 20.11 13.20
CA GLU A 165 -0.90 21.48 13.53
C GLU A 165 -1.01 22.45 12.34
N GLY A 166 -1.29 21.94 11.12
CA GLY A 166 -1.44 22.75 9.92
C GLY A 166 -0.13 23.36 9.40
N VAL A 167 1.01 22.79 9.79
CA VAL A 167 2.34 23.26 9.38
C VAL A 167 2.55 23.00 7.89
N ALA A 168 3.37 23.83 7.23
CA ALA A 168 3.78 23.61 5.85
C ALA A 168 4.36 22.19 5.66
N LEU A 169 3.73 21.42 4.79
CA LEU A 169 4.06 20.05 4.46
C LEU A 169 4.24 19.94 2.95
N SER A 170 4.74 18.81 2.48
CA SER A 170 4.77 18.58 1.03
C SER A 170 3.36 18.47 0.46
N GLY A 171 3.13 19.05 -0.72
CA GLY A 171 1.87 18.94 -1.46
C GLY A 171 1.52 17.49 -1.79
N GLY A 172 2.51 16.66 -2.14
CA GLY A 172 2.30 15.23 -2.38
C GLY A 172 1.80 14.47 -1.14
N LEU A 173 2.37 14.73 0.03
CA LEU A 173 1.84 14.25 1.31
C LEU A 173 0.40 14.76 1.54
N PHE A 174 0.13 16.03 1.23
CA PHE A 174 -1.20 16.63 1.36
C PHE A 174 -2.23 15.89 0.50
N ASP A 175 -1.92 15.67 -0.77
CA ASP A 175 -2.77 15.00 -1.76
C ASP A 175 -2.99 13.51 -1.45
N ILE A 176 -2.03 12.87 -0.77
CA ILE A 176 -2.17 11.50 -0.28
C ILE A 176 -3.04 11.42 0.95
N VAL A 177 -2.77 12.26 1.94
CA VAL A 177 -3.42 12.17 3.25
C VAL A 177 -4.87 12.67 3.19
N ARG A 178 -5.12 13.76 2.46
CA ARG A 178 -6.44 14.41 2.39
C ARG A 178 -7.58 13.44 2.05
N PRO A 179 -7.53 12.61 0.99
CA PRO A 179 -8.63 11.69 0.68
C PRO A 179 -8.81 10.59 1.74
N LEU A 180 -7.79 10.28 2.54
CA LEU A 180 -7.78 9.19 3.53
C LEU A 180 -8.23 9.65 4.93
N ARG A 181 -8.67 10.90 5.08
CA ARG A 181 -9.09 11.53 6.35
C ARG A 181 -10.31 10.91 7.05
N LYS A 182 -10.76 9.74 6.61
CA LYS A 182 -11.86 8.97 7.22
C LYS A 182 -11.51 7.50 7.43
N ASP A 183 -10.31 7.09 7.02
CA ASP A 183 -9.86 5.70 7.07
C ASP A 183 -8.49 5.65 7.77
N PRO A 184 -8.45 5.35 9.08
CA PRO A 184 -7.21 5.33 9.84
C PRO A 184 -6.21 4.29 9.32
N VAL A 185 -6.72 3.17 8.83
CA VAL A 185 -5.93 2.02 8.39
C VAL A 185 -5.30 2.31 7.03
N ALA A 186 -6.05 2.86 6.08
CA ALA A 186 -5.51 3.31 4.80
C ALA A 186 -4.54 4.49 4.97
N LEU A 187 -4.82 5.40 5.91
CA LEU A 187 -3.92 6.49 6.25
C LEU A 187 -2.60 5.99 6.85
N ALA A 188 -2.65 5.01 7.75
CA ALA A 188 -1.46 4.38 8.31
C ALA A 188 -0.57 3.78 7.21
N ASP A 189 -1.15 2.98 6.30
CA ASP A 189 -0.41 2.40 5.17
C ASP A 189 0.25 3.46 4.28
N ALA A 190 -0.50 4.53 3.97
CA ALA A 190 -0.01 5.60 3.13
C ALA A 190 1.20 6.30 3.79
N LEU A 191 1.12 6.59 5.10
CA LEU A 191 2.21 7.20 5.85
C LEU A 191 3.42 6.26 5.95
N HIS A 192 3.20 4.96 6.17
CA HIS A 192 4.26 3.95 6.12
C HIS A 192 4.99 3.95 4.78
N THR A 193 4.22 3.95 3.70
CA THR A 193 4.75 3.92 2.33
C THR A 193 5.56 5.18 2.04
N LEU A 194 5.05 6.35 2.44
CA LEU A 194 5.73 7.64 2.31
C LEU A 194 7.03 7.70 3.10
N VAL A 195 7.02 7.25 4.36
CA VAL A 195 8.20 7.21 5.23
C VAL A 195 9.22 6.20 4.71
N ARG A 196 8.80 5.06 4.18
CA ARG A 196 9.70 4.11 3.50
C ARG A 196 10.35 4.74 2.25
N ARG A 197 9.56 5.40 1.40
CA ARG A 197 10.03 6.00 0.14
C ARG A 197 10.94 7.20 0.35
N TYR A 198 10.66 8.01 1.37
CA TYR A 198 11.41 9.22 1.70
C TYR A 198 12.02 9.11 3.10
N PRO A 199 13.25 8.54 3.25
CA PRO A 199 13.87 8.26 4.55
C PRO A 199 14.05 9.48 5.48
N ARG A 200 14.08 10.70 4.93
CA ARG A 200 14.17 11.95 5.71
C ARG A 200 12.82 12.51 6.14
N LEU A 201 11.72 12.01 5.58
CA LEU A 201 10.36 12.43 5.90
C LEU A 201 10.02 12.06 7.35
N GLY A 202 9.42 13.00 8.08
CA GLY A 202 9.12 12.89 9.51
C GLY A 202 10.28 13.28 10.44
N ASN A 203 11.51 13.41 9.96
CA ASN A 203 12.68 13.80 10.76
C ASN A 203 13.16 15.23 10.49
N ASN A 204 12.94 15.76 9.28
CA ASN A 204 13.43 17.08 8.88
C ASN A 204 12.31 17.84 8.14
N PRO A 205 12.10 19.15 8.40
CA PRO A 205 11.25 19.98 7.54
C PRO A 205 11.69 19.97 6.07
N ASN A 206 12.99 19.77 5.79
CA ASN A 206 13.53 19.62 4.43
C ASN A 206 13.92 18.16 4.14
N TRP A 207 12.95 17.36 3.73
CA TRP A 207 13.01 15.89 3.63
C TRP A 207 13.40 15.39 2.23
N ARG A 208 14.11 16.21 1.43
CA ARG A 208 14.60 15.83 0.10
C ARG A 208 15.42 14.54 0.17
N LYS A 209 15.24 13.65 -0.81
CA LYS A 209 16.09 12.47 -1.01
C LYS A 209 17.56 12.93 -1.04
N PRO A 210 18.50 12.23 -0.38
CA PRO A 210 19.93 12.46 -0.62
C PRO A 210 20.22 12.25 -2.11
N ASP A 211 21.07 13.10 -2.68
CA ASP A 211 21.62 12.91 -4.03
C ASP A 211 22.32 11.56 -4.15
#